data_AF-A0A5R8YCN7-F1
#
_entry.id   AF-A0A5R8YCN7-F1
#
_cell.length_a   1.000
_cell.length_b   1.000
_cell.length_c   1.000
_cell.angle_alpha   90.00
_cell.angle_beta   90.00
_cell.angle_gamma   90.00
#
_symmetry.space_group_name_H-M   'P 1'
#
loop_
_entity.id
_entity.type
_entity.pdbx_description
1 polymer ?
#
loop_
_entity_poly.entity_id
_entity_poly.type
_entity_poly.pdbx_seq_one_letter_code
_entity_poly.pdbx_strand_id
1 'polypeptide(L)'
;MILVVLWLLFALIPGFVASGKGNSFILYFLVSLVLSPIVGLIIALIVPGKTATSPGIQFVAPAKTDVADELRKLSDLHKEGIISEAEFSRKKTELIGSAPG
;
A
#
# COMPACT_ATOMS: atom_id res chain seq x y z
N MET A 1 -17.78 -20.60 -4.22
CA MET A 1 -18.30 -21.89 -4.73
C MET A 1 -17.24 -22.61 -5.56
N ILE A 2 -16.78 -22.02 -6.67
CA ILE A 2 -15.82 -22.65 -7.61
C ILE A 2 -14.51 -23.11 -6.95
N LEU A 3 -13.95 -22.31 -6.03
CA LEU A 3 -12.70 -22.65 -5.32
C LEU A 3 -12.84 -23.89 -4.43
N VAL A 4 -14.00 -24.06 -3.79
CA VAL A 4 -14.29 -25.22 -2.94
C VAL A 4 -14.44 -26.48 -3.81
N VAL A 5 -15.09 -26.35 -4.97
CA VAL A 5 -15.25 -27.46 -5.91
C VAL A 5 -13.91 -27.90 -6.50
N LEU A 6 -13.06 -26.95 -6.91
CA LEU A 6 -11.72 -27.25 -7.42
C LEU A 6 -10.85 -27.91 -6.36
N TRP A 7 -10.93 -27.43 -5.12
CA TRP A 7 -10.25 -28.01 -3.98
C TRP A 7 -10.69 -29.46 -3.69
N LEU A 8 -12.00 -29.73 -3.74
CA LEU A 8 -12.55 -31.07 -3.52
C LEU A 8 -12.13 -32.04 -4.64
N LEU A 9 -12.06 -31.55 -5.89
CA LEU A 9 -11.53 -32.32 -7.04
C LEU A 9 -10.06 -32.67 -6.85
N PHE A 10 -9.23 -31.72 -6.40
CA PHE A 10 -7.82 -31.99 -6.12
C PHE A 10 -7.61 -32.97 -4.96
N ALA A 11 -8.48 -32.94 -3.93
CA ALA A 11 -8.42 -33.86 -2.80
C ALA A 11 -8.71 -35.33 -3.19
N LEU A 12 -9.35 -35.59 -4.34
CA LEU A 12 -9.62 -36.97 -4.82
C LEU A 12 -8.36 -37.69 -5.33
N ILE A 13 -7.37 -36.95 -5.84
CA ILE A 13 -6.15 -37.50 -6.43
C ILE A 13 -5.37 -38.39 -5.44
N PRO A 14 -5.03 -37.92 -4.21
CA PRO A 14 -4.32 -38.76 -3.24
C PRO A 14 -5.14 -39.96 -2.79
N GLY A 15 -6.48 -39.85 -2.76
CA GLY A 15 -7.37 -40.99 -2.50
C GLY A 15 -7.20 -42.08 -3.57
N PHE A 16 -7.26 -41.72 -4.86
CA PHE A 16 -7.07 -42.67 -5.97
C PHE A 16 -5.67 -43.29 -5.98
N VAL A 17 -4.64 -42.49 -5.73
CA VAL A 17 -3.24 -42.96 -5.67
C VAL A 17 -3.01 -43.93 -4.51
N ALA A 18 -3.62 -43.69 -3.35
CA ALA A 18 -3.55 -44.58 -2.20
C ALA A 18 -4.33 -45.89 -2.43
N SER A 19 -5.50 -45.80 -3.06
CA SER A 19 -6.32 -46.96 -3.40
C SER A 19 -5.59 -47.93 -4.32
N GLY A 20 -4.82 -47.43 -5.28
CA GLY A 20 -3.98 -48.26 -6.17
C GLY A 20 -2.84 -48.99 -5.46
N LYS A 21 -2.46 -48.58 -4.24
CA LYS A 21 -1.41 -49.20 -3.42
C LYS A 21 -1.94 -50.12 -2.32
N GLY A 22 -3.23 -50.48 -2.36
CA GLY A 22 -3.88 -51.30 -1.33
C GLY A 22 -4.18 -50.55 -0.02
N ASN A 23 -4.03 -49.23 0.00
CA ASN A 23 -4.36 -48.40 1.15
C ASN A 23 -5.80 -47.86 1.06
N SER A 24 -6.36 -47.43 2.20
CA SER A 24 -7.74 -46.94 2.27
C SER A 24 -7.90 -45.57 1.59
N PHE A 25 -8.66 -45.51 0.49
CA PHE A 25 -9.03 -44.27 -0.21
C PHE A 25 -9.52 -43.18 0.74
N ILE A 26 -10.44 -43.54 1.64
CA ILE A 26 -11.11 -42.59 2.54
C ILE A 26 -10.14 -41.96 3.54
N LEU A 27 -9.15 -42.71 4.02
CA LEU A 27 -8.14 -42.22 4.95
C LEU A 27 -7.27 -41.16 4.28
N TYR A 28 -6.78 -41.44 3.08
CA TYR A 28 -5.92 -40.50 2.36
C TYR A 28 -6.68 -39.28 1.84
N PHE A 29 -7.97 -39.44 1.49
CA PHE A 29 -8.85 -38.31 1.18
C PHE A 29 -9.05 -37.40 2.40
N LEU A 30 -9.40 -37.95 3.57
CA LEU A 30 -9.58 -37.18 4.80
C LEU A 30 -8.27 -36.52 5.27
N VAL A 31 -7.15 -37.23 5.16
CA VAL A 31 -5.82 -36.65 5.43
C VAL A 31 -5.57 -35.47 4.51
N SER A 32 -5.82 -35.58 3.21
CA SER A 32 -5.65 -34.46 2.27
C SER A 32 -6.59 -33.28 2.55
N LEU A 33 -7.83 -33.58 2.95
CA LEU A 33 -8.86 -32.60 3.33
C LEU A 33 -8.42 -31.74 4.51
N VAL A 34 -7.78 -32.36 5.50
CA VAL A 34 -7.28 -31.68 6.72
C VAL A 34 -5.89 -31.06 6.49
N LEU A 35 -5.05 -31.68 5.67
CA LEU A 35 -3.70 -31.20 5.41
C LEU A 35 -3.69 -29.87 4.65
N SER A 36 -4.65 -29.65 3.73
CA SER A 36 -4.73 -28.40 2.98
C SER A 36 -4.92 -27.13 3.83
N PRO A 37 -5.90 -27.05 4.76
CA PRO A 37 -6.03 -25.90 5.65
C PRO A 37 -4.86 -25.80 6.65
N ILE A 38 -4.27 -26.92 7.08
CA ILE A 38 -3.07 -26.90 7.95
C ILE A 38 -1.88 -26.26 7.22
N VAL A 39 -1.65 -26.61 5.95
CA VAL A 39 -0.57 -25.98 5.14
C VAL A 39 -0.82 -24.48 4.99
N GLY A 40 -2.06 -24.07 4.74
CA GLY A 40 -2.43 -22.65 4.70
C GLY A 40 -2.19 -21.93 6.04
N LEU A 41 -2.50 -22.58 7.16
CA LEU A 41 -2.26 -22.06 8.51
C LEU A 41 -0.76 -21.91 8.80
N ILE A 42 0.05 -22.91 8.45
CA ILE A 42 1.51 -22.85 8.62
C ILE A 42 2.09 -21.68 7.84
N ILE A 43 1.68 -21.51 6.57
CA ILE A 43 2.13 -20.37 5.74
C ILE A 43 1.71 -19.04 6.37
N ALA A 44 0.46 -18.93 6.83
CA ALA A 44 -0.03 -17.71 7.47
C ALA A 44 0.74 -17.33 8.75
N LEU A 45 1.24 -18.32 9.50
CA LEU A 45 2.06 -18.11 10.69
C LEU A 45 3.52 -17.74 10.37
N ILE A 46 4.04 -18.18 9.21
CA ILE A 46 5.41 -17.87 8.78
C ILE A 46 5.47 -16.52 8.08
N VAL A 47 4.43 -16.16 7.32
CA VAL A 47 4.40 -14.92 6.55
C VAL A 47 4.34 -13.72 7.52
N PRO A 48 5.37 -12.84 7.52
CA PRO A 48 5.36 -11.64 8.34
C PRO A 48 4.12 -10.79 8.01
N GLY A 49 3.42 -10.33 9.04
CA GLY A 49 2.26 -9.48 8.87
C GLY A 49 2.63 -8.25 8.06
N LYS A 50 1.95 -8.02 6.92
CA LYS A 50 1.99 -6.73 6.25
C LYS A 50 1.25 -5.76 7.16
N THR A 51 1.98 -4.92 7.89
CA THR A 51 1.38 -3.79 8.59
C THR A 51 0.58 -3.03 7.55
N ALA A 52 -0.73 -2.90 7.80
CA ALA A 52 -1.55 -1.99 7.03
C ALA A 52 -0.97 -0.60 7.29
N THR A 53 -0.09 -0.12 6.40
CA THR A 53 -0.04 1.31 6.12
C THR A 53 -1.44 1.63 5.66
N SER A 54 -2.29 2.01 6.60
CA SER A 54 -3.52 2.72 6.26
C SER A 54 -3.08 3.80 5.30
N PRO A 55 -3.63 3.90 4.09
CA PRO A 55 -3.66 5.17 3.41
C PRO A 55 -4.58 6.05 4.26
N GLY A 56 -4.07 6.47 5.43
CA GLY A 56 -4.59 7.63 6.11
C GLY A 56 -4.56 8.69 5.04
N ILE A 57 -5.73 9.28 4.78
CA ILE A 57 -5.78 10.59 4.17
C ILE A 57 -4.85 11.44 5.04
N GLN A 58 -3.61 11.61 4.58
CA GLN A 58 -2.75 12.64 5.11
C GLN A 58 -3.43 13.91 4.66
N PHE A 59 -4.27 14.47 5.53
CA PHE A 59 -4.43 15.90 5.57
C PHE A 59 -3.03 16.45 5.85
N VAL A 60 -2.26 16.63 4.78
CA VAL A 60 -1.18 17.60 4.78
C VAL A 60 -1.92 18.89 5.07
N ALA A 61 -1.96 19.28 6.34
CA ALA A 61 -2.36 20.63 6.69
C ALA A 61 -1.56 21.54 5.75
N PRO A 62 -2.22 22.44 4.99
CA PRO A 62 -1.48 23.33 4.12
C PRO A 62 -0.46 24.00 5.01
N ALA A 63 0.83 23.75 4.74
CA ALA A 63 1.88 24.48 5.37
C ALA A 63 1.49 25.95 5.18
N LYS A 64 1.28 26.67 6.28
CA LYS A 64 1.34 28.12 6.23
C LYS A 64 2.70 28.40 5.62
N THR A 65 2.75 28.68 4.33
CA THR A 65 3.91 29.29 3.73
C THR A 65 4.03 30.62 4.43
N ASP A 66 4.96 30.66 5.39
CA ASP A 66 5.28 31.88 6.09
C ASP A 66 5.67 32.88 5.01
N VAL A 67 5.09 34.08 5.05
CA VAL A 67 5.28 35.10 4.00
C VAL A 67 6.78 35.34 3.74
N ALA A 68 7.61 35.13 4.76
CA ALA A 68 9.07 35.13 4.67
C ALA A 68 9.66 34.10 3.68
N ASP A 69 9.14 32.88 3.63
CA ASP A 69 9.62 31.81 2.74
C ASP A 69 9.27 32.09 1.27
N GLU A 70 8.09 32.67 1.00
CA GLU A 70 7.70 33.08 -0.35
C GLU A 70 8.51 34.26 -0.85
N LEU A 71 8.77 35.25 0.02
CA LEU A 71 9.65 36.38 -0.29
C LEU A 71 11.08 35.92 -0.60
N ARG A 72 11.58 34.91 0.12
CA ARG A 72 12.90 34.33 -0.13
C ARG A 72 12.96 33.64 -1.48
N LYS A 73 11.94 32.84 -1.83
CA LYS A 73 11.85 32.18 -3.14
C LYS A 73 11.75 33.19 -4.29
N LEU A 74 10.98 34.27 -4.13
CA LEU A 74 10.92 35.34 -5.13
C LEU A 74 12.26 36.07 -5.29
N SER A 75 13.00 36.28 -4.19
CA SER A 75 14.33 36.90 -4.24
C SER A 75 15.32 36.03 -5.01
N ASP A 76 15.28 34.72 -4.80
CA ASP A 76 16.17 33.78 -5.48
C ASP A 76 15.88 33.72 -6.99
N LEU A 77 14.60 33.70 -7.39
CA LEU A 77 14.20 33.75 -8.79
C LEU A 77 14.58 35.07 -9.49
N HIS A 78 14.57 36.20 -8.78
CA HIS A 78 15.04 37.48 -9.30
C HIS A 78 16.56 37.47 -9.52
N LYS A 79 17.32 36.92 -8.57
CA LYS A 79 18.78 36.77 -8.70
C LYS A 79 19.18 35.85 -9.84
N GLU A 80 18.38 34.81 -10.10
CA GLU A 80 18.55 33.91 -11.25
C GLU A 80 18.17 34.57 -12.59
N GLY A 81 17.66 35.81 -12.57
CA GLY A 81 17.28 36.55 -13.78
C GLY A 81 16.01 36.04 -14.47
N ILE A 82 15.26 35.16 -13.80
CA ILE A 82 14.04 34.52 -14.33
C ILE A 82 12.85 35.49 -14.30
N ILE A 83 12.85 36.45 -13.37
CA ILE A 83 11.84 37.49 -13.26
C ILE A 83 12.50 38.87 -13.35
N SER A 84 11.77 39.84 -13.94
CA SER A 84 12.24 41.23 -14.00
C SER A 84 12.03 41.94 -12.66
N GLU A 85 12.87 42.92 -12.35
CA GLU A 85 12.77 43.75 -11.14
C GLU A 85 11.39 44.41 -10.96
N ALA A 86 10.74 44.74 -12.10
CA ALA A 86 9.39 45.29 -12.12
C ALA A 86 8.32 44.30 -11.62
N GLU A 87 8.50 43.00 -11.90
CA GLU A 87 7.58 41.94 -11.48
C GLU A 87 7.82 41.55 -10.02
N PHE A 88 9.08 41.53 -9.60
CA PHE A 88 9.47 41.27 -8.22
C PHE A 88 8.90 42.33 -7.25
N SER A 89 8.97 43.62 -7.60
CA SER A 89 8.43 44.70 -6.75
C SER A 89 6.92 44.64 -6.56
N ARG A 90 6.16 44.25 -7.60
CA ARG A 90 4.70 44.09 -7.49
C ARG A 90 4.34 42.99 -6.49
N LYS A 91 5.00 41.84 -6.59
CA LYS A 91 4.69 40.66 -5.79
C LYS A 91 5.18 40.78 -4.34
N LYS A 92 6.30 41.48 -4.11
CA LYS A 92 6.78 41.84 -2.77
C LYS A 92 5.82 42.76 -2.03
N THR A 93 5.25 43.75 -2.72
CA THR A 93 4.30 44.70 -2.10
C THR A 93 2.98 44.02 -1.75
N GLU A 94 2.50 43.11 -2.60
CA GLU A 94 1.30 42.31 -2.35
C GLU A 94 1.46 41.39 -1.12
N LEU A 95 2.62 40.75 -0.97
CA LEU A 95 2.91 39.88 0.16
C LEU A 95 3.11 40.63 1.49
N ILE A 96 3.73 41.82 1.47
CA ILE A 96 3.90 42.66 2.67
C ILE A 96 2.58 43.33 3.06
N GLY A 97 1.75 43.73 2.08
CA GLY A 97 0.44 44.33 2.33
C GLY A 97 -0.65 43.35 2.79
N SER A 98 -0.48 42.04 2.52
CA SER A 98 -1.41 40.99 2.94
C SER A 98 -1.05 40.33 4.29
N ALA A 99 0.03 40.74 4.96
CA ALA A 99 0.38 40.21 6.28
C ALA A 99 -0.52 40.87 7.37
N PRO A 100 -1.35 40.11 8.12
CA PRO A 100 -1.98 40.65 9.32
C PRO A 100 -0.88 40.95 10.34
N GLY A 101 -0.93 42.16 10.92
CA GLY A 101 -0.01 42.60 11.97
C GLY A 101 -0.03 41.73 13.21
#